data_AF-A0A9K3D423-F1
#
_entry.id   AF-A0A9K3D423-F1
#
_cell.length_a   1.000
_cell.length_b   1.000
_cell.length_c   1.000
_cell.angle_alpha   90.00
_cell.angle_beta   90.00
_cell.angle_gamma   90.00
#
_symmetry.space_group_name_H-M   'P 1'
#
loop_
_entity.id
_entity.type
_entity.pdbx_description
1 polymer ?
#
loop_
_entity_poly.entity_id
_entity_poly.type
_entity_poly.pdbx_seq_one_letter_code
_entity_poly.pdbx_strand_id
1 'polypeptide(L)' 'MELGANKPVIDAGACISCGACTEACRMGCMVKGEDKRVTVDEGALCWGCGSCIR' A
#
# COMPACT_ATOMS: atom_id res chain seq x y z
N MET A 1 20.95 -5.78 3.01
CA MET A 1 19.52 -5.87 2.63
C MET A 1 18.88 -4.58 3.08
N GLU A 2 18.63 -3.65 2.17
CA GLU A 2 18.07 -2.34 2.52
C GLU A 2 16.55 -2.49 2.62
N LEU A 3 16.02 -2.47 3.84
CA LEU A 3 14.57 -2.43 4.06
C LEU A 3 14.06 -1.03 3.68
N GLY A 4 13.12 -0.95 2.74
CA GLY A 4 12.35 0.27 2.47
C GLY A 4 12.61 1.02 1.16
N ALA A 5 13.42 0.49 0.23
CA ALA A 5 13.86 1.28 -0.94
C ALA A 5 12.79 1.53 -2.03
N ASN A 6 11.65 0.85 -2.05
CA ASN A 6 10.59 1.08 -3.05
C ASN A 6 9.20 0.77 -2.50
N LYS A 7 8.62 1.69 -1.73
CA LYS A 7 7.21 1.58 -1.33
C LYS A 7 6.32 1.79 -2.56
N PRO A 8 5.16 1.11 -2.65
CA PRO A 8 4.19 1.39 -3.71
C PRO A 8 3.70 2.84 -3.62
N VAL A 9 3.25 3.41 -4.74
CA VAL A 9 2.60 4.73 -4.76
C VAL A 9 1.16 4.51 -5.22
N ILE A 10 0.21 5.10 -4.49
CA ILE A 10 -1.19 5.09 -4.91
C ILE A 10 -1.44 6.32 -5.78
N ASP A 11 -1.87 6.08 -7.01
CA ASP A 11 -2.44 7.11 -7.86
C ASP A 11 -3.86 7.43 -7.37
N ALA A 12 -4.04 8.61 -6.75
CA ALA A 12 -5.31 9.05 -6.21
C ALA A 12 -6.39 9.30 -7.29
N GLY A 13 -5.99 9.55 -8.54
CA GLY A 13 -6.89 9.72 -9.68
C GLY A 13 -7.41 8.38 -10.23
N ALA A 14 -6.59 7.33 -10.14
CA ALA A 14 -6.98 5.97 -10.54
C ALA A 14 -7.58 5.14 -9.39
N CYS A 15 -7.35 5.53 -8.13
CA CYS A 15 -7.83 4.81 -6.97
C CYS A 15 -9.37 4.85 -6.87
N ILE A 16 -9.99 3.67 -7.01
CA ILE A 16 -11.44 3.50 -6.84
C ILE A 16 -11.84 2.99 -5.45
N SER A 17 -10.92 3.04 -4.48
CA SER A 17 -11.17 2.61 -3.09
C SER A 17 -11.64 1.15 -2.91
N CYS A 18 -11.29 0.24 -3.83
CA CYS A 18 -11.70 -1.17 -3.76
C CYS A 18 -11.11 -1.89 -2.54
N GLY A 19 -9.87 -1.54 -2.13
CA GLY A 19 -9.19 -2.15 -0.98
C GLY A 19 -8.45 -3.45 -1.26
N ALA A 20 -8.38 -3.91 -2.51
CA ALA A 20 -7.66 -5.14 -2.87
C ALA A 20 -6.17 -5.10 -2.45
N CYS A 21 -5.53 -3.94 -2.59
CA CYS A 21 -4.14 -3.74 -2.17
C CYS A 21 -3.96 -3.83 -0.64
N THR A 22 -4.97 -3.44 0.14
CA THR A 22 -4.99 -3.59 1.61
C THR A 22 -5.05 -5.06 2.01
N GLU A 23 -5.92 -5.85 1.36
CA GLU A 23 -6.04 -7.29 1.63
C GLU A 23 -4.80 -8.08 1.18
N ALA A 24 -4.20 -7.70 0.05
CA ALA A 24 -3.01 -8.36 -0.47
C ALA A 24 -1.73 -8.03 0.34
N CYS A 25 -1.69 -6.90 1.05
CA CYS A 25 -0.52 -6.46 1.78
C CYS A 25 -0.42 -7.14 3.15
N ARG A 26 0.24 -8.29 3.20
CA ARG A 26 0.50 -9.07 4.43
C ARG A 26 1.37 -8.33 5.46
N MET A 27 2.06 -7.27 5.04
CA MET A 27 2.91 -6.44 5.90
C MET A 27 2.16 -5.24 6.51
N GLY A 28 0.92 -4.99 6.10
CA GLY A 28 0.13 -3.87 6.60
C GLY A 28 0.57 -2.50 6.07
N CYS A 29 1.33 -2.42 4.97
CA CYS A 29 1.79 -1.14 4.40
C CYS A 29 0.68 -0.33 3.73
N MET A 30 -0.47 -0.92 3.45
CA MET A 30 -1.58 -0.28 2.74
C MET A 30 -2.75 -0.10 3.70
N VAL A 31 -3.16 1.13 3.97
CA VAL A 31 -4.20 1.45 4.96
C VAL A 31 -5.32 2.27 4.33
N LYS A 32 -6.56 2.09 4.79
CA LYS A 32 -7.70 2.93 4.37
C LYS A 32 -7.79 4.16 5.28
N GLY A 33 -7.65 5.35 4.70
CA GLY A 33 -7.85 6.62 5.37
C GLY A 33 -9.33 6.96 5.59
N GLU A 34 -9.59 8.06 6.29
CA GLU A 34 -10.94 8.53 6.61
C GLU A 34 -11.76 8.90 5.35
N ASP A 35 -11.09 9.29 4.27
CA ASP A 35 -11.69 9.57 2.97
C ASP A 35 -12.01 8.30 2.15
N LYS A 36 -11.89 7.12 2.78
CA LYS A 36 -12.02 5.78 2.18
C LYS A 36 -10.98 5.50 1.09
N ARG A 37 -9.99 6.36 0.87
CA ARG A 37 -8.89 6.05 -0.05
C ARG A 37 -7.84 5.22 0.64
N VAL A 38 -7.10 4.47 -0.17
CA VAL A 38 -5.95 3.73 0.33
C VAL A 38 -4.72 4.63 0.28
N THR A 39 -3.98 4.67 1.37
CA THR A 39 -2.69 5.35 1.49
C THR A 39 -1.62 4.35 1.94
N VAL A 40 -0.35 4.72 1.75
CA VAL A 40 0.77 3.92 2.23
C VAL A 40 1.13 4.37 3.63
N ASP A 41 1.19 3.43 4.56
CA ASP A 41 1.65 3.68 5.91
C ASP A 41 3.17 3.85 5.91
N GLU A 42 3.63 5.03 6.34
CA GLU A 42 5.06 5.34 6.45
C GLU A 42 5.73 4.59 7.60
N GLY A 43 4.96 4.19 8.63
CA GLY A 43 5.43 3.43 9.78
C GLY A 43 5.60 1.93 9.51
N ALA A 44 5.01 1.41 8.44
CA ALA A 44 5.12 0.00 8.07
C ALA A 44 6.38 -0.30 7.24
N LEU A 45 7.03 -1.43 7.54
CA LEU A 45 8.19 -1.92 6.80
C LEU A 45 7.76 -2.64 5.51
N CYS A 46 7.86 -1.93 4.38
CA CYS A 46 7.65 -2.52 3.07
C CYS A 46 8.83 -3.42 2.67
N TRP A 47 8.56 -4.71 2.48
CA TRP A 47 9.55 -5.68 1.98
C TRP A 47 9.66 -5.70 0.44
N GLY A 48 8.82 -4.94 -0.27
CA GLY A 48 8.85 -4.91 -1.74
C GLY A 48 8.40 -6.22 -2.40
N CYS A 49 7.56 -7.02 -1.75
CA CYS A 49 7.06 -8.29 -2.31
C CYS A 49 6.16 -8.13 -3.55
N GLY A 50 5.61 -6.93 -3.77
CA GLY A 50 4.80 -6.61 -4.94
C GLY A 50 3.38 -7.20 -4.97
N SER A 51 2.93 -7.90 -3.92
CA SER A 51 1.59 -8.53 -3.91
C SER A 51 0.43 -7.55 -4.04
N CYS A 52 0.61 -6.29 -3.67
CA CYS A 52 -0.43 -5.25 -3.72
C CYS A 52 -0.53 -4.50 -5.06
N ILE A 53 0.39 -4.75 -6.00
CA ILE A 53 0.44 -4.09 -7.33
C ILE A 53 0.34 -5.09 -8.49
N ARG A 54 0.09 -6.37 -8.20
CA ARG A 54 0.00 -7.45 -9.19
C ARG A 54 -1.43 -7.86 -9.48
#